data_AF-A0A1V5G7Q4-F1
#
_entry.id   AF-A0A1V5G7Q4-F1
#
_cell.length_a   1.000
_cell.length_b   1.000
_cell.length_c   1.000
_cell.angle_alpha   90.00
_cell.angle_beta   90.00
_cell.angle_gamma   90.00
#
_symmetry.space_group_name_H-M   'P 1'
#
loop_
_entity.id
_entity.type
_entity.pdbx_description
1 polymer ?
#
loop_
_entity_poly.entity_id
_entity_poly.type
_entity_poly.pdbx_seq_one_letter_code
_entity_poly.pdbx_strand_id
1 'polypeptide(L)'
;MTLTENFIRNAIQLDSGAEVMYGSDQIYDTYPCRFPTVEFQLMATDALVEVADRIRMEKGYLPLHPRDGRTDDVDNDGWYDFYVGVSKLPGDHQQCQLDSSISFVVVNSDFDDNEDMYNIDLTETEREYVYEILNRQCKRYHGKDCAVLLAESEKELMDTA
;
A
#
# COMPACT_ATOMS: atom_id res chain seq x y z
N MET A 1 5.43 -2.02 -23.61
CA MET A 1 5.04 -2.65 -22.35
C MET A 1 6.16 -3.54 -21.90
N THR A 2 6.89 -3.12 -20.88
CA THR A 2 7.97 -3.89 -20.28
C THR A 2 7.40 -5.04 -19.42
N LEU A 3 8.16 -6.11 -19.19
CA LEU A 3 7.75 -7.26 -18.36
C LEU A 3 7.36 -6.83 -16.93
N THR A 4 8.02 -5.80 -16.41
CA THR A 4 7.76 -5.15 -15.12
C THR A 4 6.38 -4.48 -15.08
N GLU A 5 5.97 -3.77 -16.14
CA GLU A 5 4.64 -3.14 -16.20
C GLU A 5 3.49 -4.17 -16.15
N ASN A 6 3.65 -5.31 -16.83
CA ASN A 6 2.64 -6.39 -16.79
C ASN A 6 2.62 -7.09 -15.44
N PHE A 7 3.79 -7.24 -14.80
CA PHE A 7 3.89 -7.80 -13.45
C PHE A 7 3.17 -6.89 -12.43
N ILE A 8 3.48 -5.60 -12.43
CA ILE A 8 2.88 -4.61 -11.52
C ILE A 8 1.37 -4.52 -11.74
N ARG A 9 0.91 -4.56 -12.99
CA ARG A 9 -0.52 -4.50 -13.32
C ARG A 9 -1.32 -5.68 -12.76
N ASN A 10 -0.73 -6.87 -12.71
CA ASN A 10 -1.38 -8.05 -12.16
C ASN A 10 -1.19 -8.14 -10.64
N ALA A 11 -0.08 -7.60 -10.13
CA ALA A 11 0.28 -7.62 -8.72
C ALA A 11 -0.50 -6.60 -7.89
N ILE A 12 -0.75 -5.40 -8.41
CA ILE A 12 -1.44 -4.33 -7.68
C ILE A 12 -2.92 -4.37 -7.98
N GLN A 13 -3.68 -4.87 -7.01
CA GLN A 13 -5.14 -4.85 -7.04
C GLN A 13 -5.65 -4.27 -5.73
N LEU A 14 -6.49 -3.25 -5.80
CA LEU A 14 -7.23 -2.73 -4.65
C LEU A 14 -8.19 -3.79 -4.17
N ASP A 15 -8.23 -3.98 -2.85
CA ASP A 15 -9.35 -4.70 -2.26
C ASP A 15 -10.59 -3.82 -2.30
N SER A 16 -11.52 -4.15 -3.20
CA SER A 16 -12.79 -3.43 -3.34
C SER A 16 -13.73 -3.56 -2.12
N GLY A 17 -13.45 -4.54 -1.24
CA GLY A 17 -14.17 -4.72 0.02
C GLY A 17 -13.57 -3.95 1.19
N ALA A 18 -12.33 -3.47 1.06
CA ALA A 18 -11.65 -2.71 2.10
C ALA A 18 -12.10 -1.24 2.14
N GLU A 19 -12.10 -0.68 3.35
CA GLU A 19 -12.39 0.73 3.57
C GLU A 19 -11.18 1.59 3.18
N VAL A 20 -11.43 2.71 2.51
CA VAL A 20 -10.38 3.69 2.20
C VAL A 20 -10.08 4.47 3.48
N MET A 21 -8.83 4.39 3.94
CA MET A 21 -8.40 5.01 5.19
C MET A 21 -7.92 6.45 4.92
N TYR A 22 -8.68 7.43 5.39
CA TYR A 22 -8.29 8.84 5.32
C TYR A 22 -7.43 9.19 6.53
N GLY A 23 -6.26 9.79 6.26
CA GLY A 23 -5.30 10.14 7.27
C GLY A 23 -4.71 11.53 7.08
N SER A 24 -3.92 11.94 8.06
CA SER A 24 -3.05 13.10 7.97
C SER A 24 -1.68 12.73 8.50
N ASP A 25 -0.63 13.08 7.77
CA ASP A 25 0.73 12.91 8.24
C ASP A 25 1.42 14.28 8.41
N GLN A 26 2.55 14.32 9.10
CA GLN A 26 3.26 15.53 9.46
C GLN A 26 4.71 15.46 8.99
N ILE A 27 5.15 16.52 8.30
CA ILE A 27 6.56 16.74 8.01
C ILE A 27 7.11 17.85 8.92
N TYR A 28 8.33 17.64 9.44
CA TYR A 28 9.08 18.49 10.37
C TYR A 28 8.62 18.46 11.85
N ASP A 29 9.60 18.32 12.76
CA ASP A 29 9.38 18.34 14.21
C ASP A 29 9.17 19.75 14.77
N THR A 30 9.85 20.74 14.19
CA THR A 30 9.89 22.11 14.74
C THR A 30 8.76 23.01 14.25
N TYR A 31 8.26 22.76 13.03
CA TYR A 31 7.13 23.45 12.42
C TYR A 31 6.24 22.41 11.73
N PRO A 32 5.32 21.78 12.48
CA PRO A 32 4.55 20.65 12.00
C PRO A 32 3.73 21.06 10.78
N CYS A 33 4.11 20.58 9.61
CA CYS A 33 3.35 20.79 8.39
C CYS A 33 2.53 19.53 8.13
N ARG A 34 1.23 19.61 8.39
CA ARG A 34 0.32 18.50 8.16
C ARG A 34 -0.07 18.42 6.68
N PHE A 35 -0.14 17.21 6.16
CA PHE A 35 -0.58 16.95 4.80
C PHE A 35 -1.55 15.78 4.75
N PRO A 36 -2.53 15.81 3.82
CA PRO A 36 -3.51 14.75 3.68
C PRO A 36 -2.85 13.49 3.13
N THR A 37 -3.22 12.36 3.71
CA THR A 37 -2.85 11.03 3.25
C THR A 37 -4.11 10.20 3.04
N VAL A 38 -4.05 9.30 2.07
CA VAL A 38 -5.07 8.28 1.83
C VAL A 38 -4.35 6.96 1.70
N GLU A 39 -4.70 6.00 2.56
CA GLU A 39 -4.14 4.67 2.54
C GLU A 39 -5.15 3.68 1.96
N PHE A 40 -4.65 2.80 1.10
CA PHE A 40 -5.42 1.78 0.43
C PHE A 40 -4.89 0.40 0.81
N GLN A 41 -5.82 -0.52 1.13
CA GLN A 41 -5.50 -1.93 1.24
C GLN A 41 -5.46 -2.58 -0.15
N LEU A 42 -4.41 -3.37 -0.39
CA LEU A 42 -4.24 -4.15 -1.61
C LEU A 42 -4.60 -5.61 -1.33
N MET A 43 -5.20 -6.27 -2.32
CA MET A 43 -5.37 -7.72 -2.28
C MET A 43 -4.01 -8.42 -2.30
N ALA A 44 -3.89 -9.51 -1.54
CA ALA A 44 -2.71 -10.33 -1.47
C ALA A 44 -2.54 -11.17 -2.75
N THR A 45 -2.17 -10.53 -3.85
CA THR A 45 -1.93 -11.22 -5.12
C THR A 45 -0.70 -12.13 -5.01
N ASP A 46 -0.67 -13.24 -5.74
CA ASP A 46 0.46 -14.18 -5.73
C ASP A 46 1.81 -13.50 -5.97
N ALA A 47 1.82 -12.45 -6.80
CA ALA A 47 3.01 -11.68 -7.11
C ALA A 47 3.51 -10.84 -5.91
N LEU A 48 2.60 -10.18 -5.19
CA LEU A 48 2.95 -9.44 -3.97
C LEU A 48 3.40 -10.40 -2.86
N VAL A 49 2.70 -11.52 -2.71
CA VAL A 49 3.04 -12.56 -1.75
C VAL A 49 4.42 -13.15 -2.03
N GLU A 50 4.79 -13.42 -3.30
CA GLU A 50 6.12 -13.94 -3.64
C GLU A 50 7.23 -12.94 -3.28
N VAL A 51 7.00 -11.64 -3.50
CA VAL A 51 7.96 -10.59 -3.13
C VAL A 51 8.07 -10.47 -1.61
N ALA A 52 6.94 -10.48 -0.90
CA ALA A 52 6.91 -10.47 0.56
C ALA A 52 7.61 -11.70 1.17
N ASP A 53 7.34 -12.90 0.65
CA ASP A 53 8.01 -14.15 1.06
C ASP A 53 9.52 -14.05 0.87
N ARG A 54 9.98 -13.47 -0.26
CA ARG A 54 11.42 -13.30 -0.53
C ARG A 54 12.07 -12.36 0.47
N ILE A 55 11.45 -11.21 0.75
CA ILE A 55 11.95 -10.23 1.73
C ILE A 55 11.98 -10.86 3.13
N ARG A 56 10.92 -11.59 3.51
CA ARG A 56 10.84 -12.31 4.78
C ARG A 56 11.96 -13.35 4.91
N MET A 57 12.17 -14.17 3.86
CA MET A 57 13.23 -15.18 3.82
C MET A 57 14.62 -14.56 3.90
N GLU A 58 14.86 -13.46 3.20
CA GLU A 58 16.14 -12.74 3.24
C GLU A 58 16.46 -12.22 4.65
N LYS A 59 15.42 -11.77 5.38
CA LYS A 59 15.52 -11.33 6.77
C LYS A 59 15.60 -12.49 7.78
N GLY A 60 15.35 -13.73 7.34
CA GLY A 60 15.51 -14.95 8.15
C GLY A 60 14.33 -15.30 9.07
N TYR A 61 13.13 -14.77 8.81
CA TYR A 61 11.97 -14.96 9.68
C TYR A 61 11.07 -16.14 9.27
N LEU A 62 10.50 -16.79 10.29
CA LEU A 62 9.57 -17.90 10.15
C LEU A 62 8.13 -17.37 10.22
N PRO A 63 7.28 -17.63 9.22
CA PRO A 63 5.90 -17.15 9.25
C PRO A 63 5.04 -18.03 10.17
N LEU A 64 4.06 -17.43 10.86
CA LEU A 64 3.06 -18.18 11.63
C LEU A 64 2.28 -19.17 10.75
N HIS A 65 2.03 -18.77 9.51
CA HIS A 65 1.48 -19.62 8.45
C HIS A 65 2.60 -19.82 7.40
N PRO A 66 3.22 -21.01 7.27
CA PRO A 66 4.25 -21.30 6.27
C PRO A 66 3.64 -21.77 4.96
N ARG A 67 4.03 -21.17 3.82
CA ARG A 67 3.45 -21.45 2.49
C ARG A 67 4.01 -22.80 2.10
N ASP A 68 3.42 -23.86 2.62
CA ASP A 68 4.04 -25.19 2.64
C ASP A 68 4.06 -25.83 1.24
N GLY A 69 3.45 -25.16 0.25
CA GLY A 69 3.49 -25.56 -1.15
C GLY A 69 2.81 -26.90 -1.42
N ARG A 70 2.12 -27.51 -0.44
CA ARG A 70 1.40 -28.77 -0.60
C ARG A 70 -0.08 -28.60 -0.91
N THR A 71 -0.61 -27.39 -0.85
CA THR A 71 -2.00 -27.10 -1.18
C THR A 71 -2.04 -25.99 -2.23
N ASP A 72 -2.57 -26.30 -3.42
CA ASP A 72 -2.74 -25.35 -4.54
C ASP A 72 -3.84 -24.30 -4.25
N ASP A 73 -4.62 -24.48 -3.17
CA ASP A 73 -5.62 -23.52 -2.66
C ASP A 73 -5.04 -22.72 -1.48
N VAL A 74 -4.06 -21.86 -1.74
CA VAL A 74 -3.51 -20.96 -0.72
C VAL A 74 -4.37 -19.70 -0.65
N ASP A 75 -5.14 -19.56 0.43
CA ASP A 75 -5.87 -18.33 0.74
C ASP A 75 -4.89 -17.23 1.13
N ASN A 76 -4.37 -16.49 0.16
CA ASN A 76 -3.30 -15.50 0.35
C ASN A 76 -3.71 -14.33 1.28
N ASP A 77 -5.01 -14.04 1.38
CA ASP A 77 -5.54 -12.93 2.19
C ASP A 77 -5.38 -13.17 3.70
N GLY A 78 -5.16 -14.42 4.12
CA GLY A 78 -4.91 -14.75 5.54
C GLY A 78 -3.45 -14.61 6.00
N TRP A 79 -2.54 -14.19 5.11
CA TRP A 79 -1.10 -14.34 5.32
C TRP A 79 -0.35 -13.01 5.35
N TYR A 80 -0.79 -12.07 4.52
CA TYR A 80 -0.15 -10.78 4.31
C TYR A 80 -1.22 -9.73 4.06
N ASP A 81 -1.22 -8.70 4.88
CA ASP A 81 -1.98 -7.48 4.60
C ASP A 81 -1.08 -6.46 3.95
N PHE A 82 -1.47 -5.98 2.76
CA PHE A 82 -0.69 -5.02 1.97
C PHE A 82 -1.37 -3.64 2.00
N TYR A 83 -0.57 -2.60 2.23
CA TYR A 83 -1.02 -1.22 2.35
C TYR A 83 -0.19 -0.33 1.42
N VAL A 84 -0.84 0.60 0.74
CA VAL A 84 -0.18 1.62 -0.05
C VAL A 84 -0.81 2.97 0.19
N GLY A 85 0.02 3.93 0.60
CA GLY A 85 -0.39 5.30 0.79
C GLY A 85 -0.23 6.13 -0.47
N VAL A 86 -1.13 7.10 -0.61
CA VAL A 86 -1.00 8.22 -1.53
C VAL A 86 -1.05 9.48 -0.69
N SER A 87 -0.10 10.38 -0.92
CA SER A 87 0.06 11.61 -0.17
C SER A 87 0.12 12.81 -1.10
N LYS A 88 -0.26 13.97 -0.59
CA LYS A 88 -0.11 15.26 -1.29
C LYS A 88 0.61 16.23 -0.38
N LEU A 89 1.89 16.44 -0.65
CA LEU A 89 2.68 17.42 0.08
C LEU A 89 2.11 18.85 -0.08
N PRO A 90 2.28 19.71 0.94
CA PRO A 90 1.69 21.04 0.95
C PRO A 90 2.43 21.97 -0.02
N GLY A 91 1.75 22.33 -1.11
CA GLY A 91 2.18 23.34 -2.09
C GLY A 91 1.27 23.36 -3.32
N ASP A 92 0.91 24.55 -3.80
CA ASP A 92 -0.05 24.76 -4.93
C ASP A 92 0.33 24.04 -6.24
N HIS A 93 1.57 23.53 -6.35
CA HIS A 93 2.10 22.86 -7.54
C HIS A 93 2.54 21.40 -7.28
N GLN A 94 2.35 20.87 -6.07
CA GLN A 94 2.72 19.49 -5.77
C GLN A 94 1.61 18.53 -6.20
N GLN A 95 1.96 17.66 -7.14
CA GLN A 95 1.08 16.62 -7.63
C GLN A 95 0.91 15.54 -6.56
N CYS A 96 -0.25 14.86 -6.57
CA CYS A 96 -0.46 13.69 -5.72
C CYS A 96 0.59 12.63 -6.08
N GLN A 97 1.29 12.12 -5.07
CA GLN A 97 2.31 11.09 -5.25
C GLN A 97 1.92 9.84 -4.48
N LEU A 98 2.19 8.69 -5.10
CA LEU A 98 2.25 7.43 -4.37
C LEU A 98 3.40 7.50 -3.37
N ASP A 99 3.24 6.90 -2.20
CA ASP A 99 4.33 6.75 -1.25
C ASP A 99 5.50 5.97 -1.87
N SER A 100 6.68 6.11 -1.29
CA SER A 100 7.91 5.49 -1.81
C SER A 100 7.95 3.98 -1.66
N SER A 101 7.04 3.40 -0.88
CA SER A 101 7.01 1.99 -0.56
C SER A 101 5.59 1.46 -0.40
N ILE A 102 5.41 0.17 -0.68
CA ILE A 102 4.21 -0.59 -0.29
C ILE A 102 4.52 -1.26 1.03
N SER A 103 3.74 -0.96 2.07
CA SER A 103 3.88 -1.59 3.37
C SER A 103 3.13 -2.92 3.41
N PHE A 104 3.66 -3.91 4.12
CA PHE A 104 2.98 -5.16 4.36
C PHE A 104 3.22 -5.67 5.76
N VAL A 105 2.20 -6.24 6.38
CA VAL A 105 2.25 -6.77 7.75
C VAL A 105 2.38 -8.29 7.70
N VAL A 106 3.25 -8.83 8.56
CA VAL A 106 3.47 -10.27 8.71
C VAL A 106 3.30 -10.67 10.16
N VAL A 107 2.51 -11.71 10.40
CA VAL A 107 2.43 -12.37 11.71
C VAL A 107 3.55 -13.40 11.82
N ASN A 108 4.52 -13.13 12.68
CA ASN A 108 5.70 -13.98 12.86
C ASN A 108 5.39 -15.16 13.81
N SER A 109 5.92 -16.36 13.54
CA SER A 109 5.67 -17.54 14.38
C SER A 109 6.44 -17.53 15.71
N ASP A 110 7.52 -16.74 15.76
CA ASP A 110 8.50 -16.84 16.85
C ASP A 110 8.10 -16.08 18.12
N PHE A 111 7.04 -15.27 18.10
CA PHE A 111 6.58 -14.47 19.25
C PHE A 111 5.05 -14.30 19.27
N ASP A 112 4.45 -14.39 20.46
CA ASP A 112 2.99 -14.40 20.70
C ASP A 112 2.25 -13.14 20.21
N ASP A 113 2.93 -12.03 19.90
CA ASP A 113 2.32 -10.72 19.57
C ASP A 113 3.18 -9.85 18.63
N ASN A 114 3.96 -10.42 17.71
CA ASN A 114 4.76 -9.61 16.77
C ASN A 114 4.18 -9.64 15.35
N GLU A 115 3.19 -8.77 15.12
CA GLU A 115 2.94 -8.22 13.79
C GLU A 115 4.11 -7.29 13.44
N ASP A 116 4.95 -7.72 12.49
CA ASP A 116 6.03 -6.88 11.98
C ASP A 116 5.61 -6.26 10.64
N MET A 117 5.78 -4.94 10.53
CA MET A 117 5.51 -4.19 9.30
C MET A 117 6.80 -4.05 8.49
N TYR A 118 6.72 -4.41 7.21
CA TYR A 118 7.81 -4.33 6.26
C TYR A 118 7.41 -3.46 5.07
N ASN A 119 8.42 -3.01 4.31
CA ASN A 119 8.23 -2.12 3.18
C ASN A 119 8.88 -2.73 1.93
N ILE A 120 8.15 -2.68 0.82
CA ILE A 120 8.65 -2.94 -0.53
C ILE A 120 8.96 -1.58 -1.14
N ASP A 121 10.24 -1.25 -1.24
CA ASP A 121 10.67 0.00 -1.85
C ASP A 121 10.37 -0.01 -3.35
N LEU A 122 9.71 1.05 -3.83
CA LEU A 122 9.38 1.23 -5.23
C LEU A 122 10.30 2.28 -5.86
N THR A 123 10.77 2.01 -7.08
CA THR A 123 11.47 3.02 -7.88
C THR A 123 10.50 4.10 -8.39
N GLU A 124 11.01 5.28 -8.78
CA GLU A 124 10.17 6.38 -9.29
C GLU A 124 9.26 5.95 -10.45
N THR A 125 9.81 5.17 -11.40
CA THR A 125 9.05 4.63 -12.52
C THR A 125 7.92 3.70 -12.05
N GLU A 126 8.19 2.84 -11.07
CA GLU A 126 7.18 1.93 -10.52
C GLU A 126 6.10 2.70 -9.77
N ARG A 127 6.46 3.75 -9.02
CA ARG A 127 5.51 4.63 -8.33
C ARG A 127 4.51 5.26 -9.29
N GLU A 128 4.97 5.78 -10.43
CA GLU A 128 4.08 6.34 -11.46
C GLU A 128 3.09 5.30 -12.01
N TYR A 129 3.57 4.09 -12.30
CA TYR A 129 2.73 3.00 -12.81
C TYR A 129 1.72 2.51 -11.77
N VAL A 130 2.16 2.29 -10.52
CA VAL A 130 1.29 1.89 -9.42
C VAL A 130 0.23 2.96 -9.20
N TYR A 131 0.61 4.24 -9.20
CA TYR A 131 -0.34 5.35 -9.08
C TYR A 131 -1.38 5.36 -10.20
N GLU A 132 -0.98 5.16 -11.46
CA GLU A 132 -1.94 5.07 -12.56
C GLU A 132 -2.91 3.90 -12.41
N ILE A 133 -2.42 2.75 -11.96
CA ILE A 133 -3.22 1.54 -11.72
C ILE A 133 -4.22 1.80 -10.61
N LEU A 134 -3.76 2.31 -9.46
CA LEU A 134 -4.62 2.67 -8.33
C LEU A 134 -5.66 3.70 -8.75
N ASN A 135 -5.27 4.75 -9.46
CA ASN A 135 -6.21 5.78 -9.93
C ASN A 135 -7.33 5.18 -10.81
N ARG A 136 -6.99 4.26 -11.73
CA ARG A 136 -8.00 3.56 -12.54
C ARG A 136 -8.90 2.66 -11.69
N GLN A 137 -8.35 1.98 -10.69
CA GLN A 137 -9.11 1.10 -9.81
C GLN A 137 -10.00 1.90 -8.84
N CYS A 138 -9.52 2.99 -8.27
CA CYS A 138 -10.30 3.93 -7.48
C CYS A 138 -11.49 4.47 -8.28
N LYS A 139 -11.27 4.90 -9.53
CA LYS A 139 -12.36 5.34 -10.42
C LYS A 139 -13.39 4.24 -10.66
N ARG A 140 -12.94 2.99 -10.73
CA ARG A 140 -13.80 1.83 -11.01
C ARG A 140 -14.62 1.40 -9.79
N TYR A 141 -14.00 1.34 -8.60
CA TYR A 141 -14.61 0.80 -7.40
C TYR A 141 -15.25 1.88 -6.52
N HIS A 142 -14.65 3.05 -6.40
CA HIS A 142 -15.14 4.15 -5.55
C HIS A 142 -15.76 5.30 -6.35
N GLY A 143 -15.68 5.28 -7.69
CA GLY A 143 -16.20 6.34 -8.55
C GLY A 143 -15.43 7.66 -8.49
N LYS A 144 -14.31 7.70 -7.76
CA LYS A 144 -13.45 8.87 -7.53
C LYS A 144 -12.00 8.52 -7.87
N ASP A 145 -11.20 9.49 -8.29
CA ASP A 145 -9.76 9.28 -8.40
C ASP A 145 -9.03 9.55 -7.08
N CYS A 146 -7.77 9.11 -7.01
CA CYS A 146 -6.91 9.34 -5.85
C CYS A 146 -6.79 10.84 -5.51
N ALA A 147 -6.85 11.73 -6.50
CA ALA A 147 -6.77 13.17 -6.28
C ALA A 147 -8.05 13.71 -5.60
N VAL A 148 -9.23 13.23 -5.99
CA VAL A 148 -10.50 13.56 -5.32
C VAL A 148 -10.53 12.99 -3.91
N LEU A 149 -10.09 11.74 -3.69
CA LEU A 149 -10.00 11.15 -2.35
C LEU A 149 -9.04 11.94 -1.44
N LEU A 150 -7.91 12.39 -1.98
CA LEU A 150 -6.97 13.26 -1.26
C LEU A 150 -7.55 14.65 -0.98
N ALA A 151 -8.34 15.22 -1.89
CA ALA A 151 -9.01 16.49 -1.65
C ALA A 151 -10.10 16.36 -0.56
N GLU A 152 -10.73 15.19 -0.44
CA GLU A 152 -11.65 14.89 0.68
C GLU A 152 -10.89 14.79 2.00
N SER A 153 -9.76 14.08 2.04
CA SER A 153 -8.85 14.06 3.20
C SER A 153 -8.36 15.47 3.56
N GLU A 154 -7.98 16.29 2.58
CA GLU A 154 -7.54 17.68 2.78
C GLU A 154 -8.64 18.52 3.42
N LYS A 155 -9.88 18.32 2.97
CA LYS A 155 -11.04 19.02 3.52
C LYS A 155 -11.34 18.58 4.95
N GLU A 156 -11.27 17.28 5.25
CA GLU A 156 -11.45 16.79 6.62
C GLU A 156 -10.38 17.32 7.58
N LEU A 157 -9.13 17.40 7.10
CA LEU A 157 -8.00 17.96 7.83
C LEU A 157 -8.20 19.46 8.11
N MET A 158 -8.72 20.23 7.15
CA MET A 158 -9.04 21.65 7.34
C MET A 158 -10.27 21.88 8.22
N ASP A 159 -11.28 21.01 8.16
CA ASP A 159 -12.50 21.11 8.98
C ASP A 159 -12.24 20.71 10.45
N THR A 160 -11.14 20.00 10.74
CA THR A 160 -10.72 19.62 12.10
C THR A 160 -9.61 20.51 12.70
N ALA A 161 -9.10 21.50 11.95
CA ALA A 161 -8.10 22.46 12.40
C ALA A 161 -8.71 23.75 12.98
#